data_AF-A0A538PTZ0-F1
#
_entry.id   AF-A0A538PTZ0-F1
#
_cell.length_a   1.000
_cell.length_b   1.000
_cell.length_c   1.000
_cell.angle_alpha   90.00
_cell.angle_beta   90.00
_cell.angle_gamma   90.00
#
_symmetry.space_group_name_H-M   'P 1'
#
loop_
_entity.id
_entity.type
_entity.pdbx_description
1 polymer ?
#
loop_
_entity_poly.entity_id
_entity_poly.type
_entity_poly.pdbx_seq_one_letter_code
_entity_poly.pdbx_strand_id
1 'polypeptide(L)' 'MSNLWKRKSLESLTVESGDDRHALRKTLGPFNLIALGIGAIIGAGLFVRTANAAAWRAG' A
#
# COMPACT_ATOMS: atom_id res chain seq x y z
N MET A 1 6.23 -16.04 25.08
CA MET A 1 7.20 -15.90 23.96
C MET A 1 6.40 -15.73 22.68
N SER A 2 6.58 -14.60 22.02
CA SER A 2 5.84 -14.16 20.83
C SER A 2 6.08 -15.08 19.63
N ASN A 3 5.01 -15.44 18.92
CA ASN A 3 5.00 -16.33 17.76
C ASN A 3 5.60 -15.67 16.49
N LEU A 4 6.86 -15.21 16.56
CA LEU A 4 7.52 -14.46 15.47
C LEU A 4 7.62 -15.23 14.15
N TRP A 5 7.63 -16.56 14.19
CA TRP A 5 7.79 -17.44 13.02
C TRP A 5 6.50 -18.13 12.57
N LYS A 6 5.37 -17.85 13.21
CA LYS A 6 4.10 -18.48 12.85
C LYS A 6 3.57 -17.89 11.55
N ARG A 7 3.36 -18.74 10.54
CA ARG A 7 2.74 -18.35 9.27
C ARG A 7 1.22 -18.41 9.39
N LYS A 8 0.53 -17.39 8.88
CA LYS A 8 -0.92 -17.40 8.74
C LYS A 8 -1.32 -18.29 7.56
N SER A 9 -2.36 -19.11 7.71
CA SER A 9 -2.85 -19.95 6.63
C SER A 9 -3.57 -19.11 5.57
N LEU A 10 -3.55 -19.57 4.32
CA LEU A 10 -4.24 -18.90 3.20
C LEU A 10 -5.76 -18.88 3.39
N GLU A 11 -6.31 -19.96 3.93
CA GLU A 11 -7.73 -20.05 4.28
C GLU A 11 -8.12 -18.96 5.28
N SER A 12 -7.29 -18.74 6.32
CA SER A 12 -7.54 -17.70 7.32
C SER A 12 -7.49 -16.29 6.72
N LEU A 13 -6.64 -16.03 5.73
CA LEU A 13 -6.58 -14.75 5.02
C LEU A 13 -7.83 -14.52 4.16
N THR A 14 -8.33 -15.57 3.51
CA THR A 14 -9.51 -15.49 2.65
C THR A 14 -10.77 -15.19 3.45
N VAL A 15 -10.93 -15.85 4.61
CA VAL A 15 -12.05 -15.59 5.54
C VAL A 15 -12.00 -14.17 6.12
N GLU A 16 -10.82 -13.67 6.48
CA GLU A 16 -10.65 -12.31 7.02
C GLU A 16 -10.87 -11.21 5.98
N SER A 17 -10.61 -11.50 4.70
CA SER A 17 -10.84 -10.56 3.59
C SER A 17 -12.32 -10.20 3.38
N GLY A 18 -13.23 -10.82 4.13
CA GLY A 18 -14.65 -10.50 4.22
C GLY A 18 -15.54 -11.41 3.38
N ASP A 19 -16.72 -11.73 3.91
CA ASP A 19 -17.84 -12.30 3.16
C ASP A 19 -18.45 -11.20 2.26
N ASP A 20 -18.93 -11.56 1.07
CA ASP A 20 -19.35 -10.61 0.01
C ASP A 20 -20.40 -9.59 0.48
N ARG A 21 -21.09 -9.86 1.59
CA ARG A 21 -22.12 -9.00 2.20
C ARG A 21 -21.64 -7.61 2.64
N HIS A 22 -20.36 -7.44 3.00
CA HIS A 22 -19.78 -6.14 3.38
C HIS A 22 -18.56 -5.76 2.52
N ALA A 23 -18.34 -6.45 1.40
CA ALA A 23 -17.19 -6.23 0.55
C ALA A 23 -17.33 -4.92 -0.25
N LEU A 24 -16.19 -4.25 -0.49
CA LEU A 24 -16.14 -3.13 -1.41
C LEU A 24 -16.41 -3.61 -2.84
N ARG A 25 -17.17 -2.81 -3.61
CA ARG A 25 -17.40 -3.09 -5.02
C ARG A 25 -16.06 -3.02 -5.78
N LYS A 26 -15.72 -4.10 -6.49
CA LYS A 26 -14.48 -4.21 -7.27
C LYS A 26 -14.53 -3.31 -8.53
N THR A 27 -14.26 -2.01 -8.37
CA THR A 27 -14.36 -1.00 -9.43
C THR A 27 -13.02 -0.58 -10.02
N LEU A 28 -11.89 -0.98 -9.40
CA LEU A 28 -10.57 -0.63 -9.89
C LEU A 28 -10.13 -1.60 -11.00
N GLY A 29 -10.05 -1.09 -12.23
CA GLY A 29 -9.41 -1.78 -13.35
C GLY A 29 -7.88 -1.59 -13.37
N PRO A 30 -7.19 -2.17 -14.36
CA PRO A 30 -5.72 -2.15 -14.44
C PRO A 30 -5.12 -0.74 -14.41
N PHE A 31 -5.68 0.20 -15.17
CA PHE A 31 -5.20 1.58 -15.18
C PHE A 31 -5.40 2.31 -13.85
N ASN A 32 -6.51 2.05 -13.16
CA ASN A 32 -6.78 2.63 -11.84
C ASN A 32 -5.76 2.14 -10.81
N LEU A 33 -5.37 0.86 -10.89
CA LEU A 33 -4.34 0.28 -10.02
C LEU A 33 -2.94 0.84 -10.32
N ILE A 34 -2.62 1.05 -11.60
CA ILE A 34 -1.35 1.68 -12.01
C ILE A 34 -1.29 3.12 -11.48
N ALA A 35 -2.35 3.91 -11.68
CA ALA A 35 -2.44 5.28 -11.19
C ALA A 35 -2.33 5.36 -9.66
N LEU A 36 -2.99 4.42 -8.94
CA LEU A 36 -2.87 4.30 -7.49
C LEU A 36 -1.41 4.06 -7.06
N GLY A 37 -0.71 3.16 -7.74
CA GLY A 37 0.71 2.87 -7.46
C GLY A 37 1.61 4.09 -7.67
N ILE A 38 1.45 4.79 -8.79
CA ILE A 38 2.22 6.02 -9.09
C ILE A 38 1.96 7.08 -8.02
N GLY A 39 0.69 7.34 -7.69
CA GLY A 39 0.31 8.31 -6.67
C GLY A 39 0.89 7.98 -5.29
N ALA A 40 0.84 6.71 -4.88
CA ALA A 40 1.38 6.27 -3.59
C ALA A 40 2.92 6.40 -3.52
N ILE A 41 3.64 6.05 -4.59
CA ILE A 41 5.11 6.10 -4.63
C ILE A 41 5.60 7.56 -4.66
N ILE A 42 5.07 8.36 -5.58
CA ILE A 42 5.52 9.73 -5.77
C ILE A 42 5.04 10.63 -4.62
N GLY A 43 3.77 10.49 -4.23
CA GLY A 43 3.15 11.34 -3.21
C GLY A 43 3.81 11.22 -1.83
N ALA A 44 4.17 10.01 -1.40
CA ALA A 44 4.81 9.81 -0.10
C ALA A 44 6.32 10.14 -0.09
N GLY A 45 7.02 9.92 -1.21
CA GLY A 45 8.49 9.91 -1.23
C GLY A 45 9.14 11.14 -1.86
N LEU A 46 8.63 11.59 -3.01
CA LEU A 46 9.36 12.55 -3.84
C LEU A 46 9.38 13.93 -3.17
N PHE A 47 8.23 14.44 -2.74
CA PHE A 47 8.12 15.82 -2.23
C PHE A 47 8.78 16.04 -0.86
N VAL A 48 8.90 15.02 -0.01
CA VAL A 48 9.52 15.19 1.32
C VAL A 48 11.03 15.01 1.26
N ARG A 49 11.51 13.93 0.61
CA ARG A 49 12.94 13.60 0.63
C ARG A 49 13.75 14.40 -0.39
N THR A 50 13.20 14.70 -1.57
CA THR A 50 13.91 15.55 -2.53
C THR A 50 13.92 17.01 -2.11
N ALA A 51 12.84 17.53 -1.51
CA ALA A 51 12.84 18.90 -0.98
C ALA A 51 13.89 19.07 0.12
N ASN A 52 14.00 18.10 1.03
CA ASN A 52 15.04 18.14 2.05
C ASN A 52 16.44 18.03 1.40
N ALA A 53 16.66 17.07 0.50
CA ALA A 53 17.95 16.92 -0.18
C ALA A 53 18.34 18.14 -1.04
N ALA A 54 17.37 18.83 -1.64
CA ALA A 54 17.57 20.08 -2.36
C ALA A 54 17.93 21.21 -1.39
N ALA A 55 17.23 21.34 -0.25
CA ALA A 55 17.55 22.33 0.78
C ALA A 55 18.98 22.18 1.32
N TRP A 56 19.45 20.94 1.57
CA TRP A 56 20.83 20.69 2.03
C TRP A 56 21.90 20.93 0.95
N ARG A 57 21.52 21.04 -0.33
CA ARG A 57 22.44 21.27 -1.46
C ARG A 57 22.20 22.62 -2.17
N ALA A 58 21.33 23.48 -1.66
CA ALA A 58 20.91 24.71 -2.33
C ALA A 58 21.94 25.86 -2.25
N GLY A 59 23.04 25.68 -1.51
CA GLY A 59 24.04 26.73 -1.27
C GLY A 59 23.82 27.42 0.05
#